data_AF-A0A3C1SBQ7-F1
#
_entry.id   AF-A0A3C1SBQ7-F1
#
_cell.length_a   1.000
_cell.length_b   1.000
_cell.length_c   1.000
_cell.angle_alpha   90.00
_cell.angle_beta   90.00
_cell.angle_gamma   90.00
#
_symmetry.space_group_name_H-M   'P 1'
#
loop_
_entity.id
_entity.type
_entity.pdbx_description
1 polymer ?
#
loop_
_entity_poly.entity_id
_entity_poly.type
_entity_poly.pdbx_seq_one_letter_code
_entity_poly.pdbx_strand_id
1 'polypeptide(L)'
;MRQSQTIDFKEIGPVYFERSFRAKRLNISIRAPGKVRVGVPQTVTLDQAKIFVRCHIEWIQKHLNRLHKEAALPRPSNILNTLEKLAAEEKITKRVNDLAKRYGFAFNKLTIRSQKTKWGSCSSK
;
A
#
# COMPACT_ATOMS: atom_id res chain seq x y z
N MET A 1 -14.65 -1.40 22.73
CA MET A 1 -15.40 -2.02 21.61
C MET A 1 -14.97 -1.33 20.30
N ARG A 2 -14.58 -2.06 19.24
CA ARG A 2 -14.29 -1.44 17.93
C ARG A 2 -15.64 -1.14 17.26
N GLN A 3 -16.13 0.08 17.42
CA GLN A 3 -17.33 0.50 16.72
C GLN A 3 -16.97 0.79 15.27
N SER A 4 -17.80 0.31 14.36
CA SER A 4 -17.66 0.61 12.95
C SER A 4 -19.00 0.95 12.34
N GLN A 5 -18.99 1.91 11.42
CA GLN A 5 -20.18 2.38 10.74
C GLN A 5 -19.88 2.57 9.27
N THR A 6 -20.79 2.13 8.40
CA THR A 6 -20.74 2.43 6.97
C THR A 6 -21.68 3.59 6.69
N ILE A 7 -21.21 4.58 5.96
CA ILE A 7 -22.01 5.75 5.56
C ILE A 7 -21.86 5.89 4.06
N ASP A 8 -22.97 6.06 3.37
CA ASP A 8 -22.99 6.24 1.93
C ASP A 8 -22.81 7.73 1.57
N PHE A 9 -21.95 7.99 0.59
CA PHE A 9 -21.69 9.31 0.05
C PHE A 9 -22.02 9.30 -1.45
N LYS A 10 -22.85 10.23 -1.90
CA LYS A 10 -23.36 10.28 -3.29
C LYS A 10 -22.24 10.27 -4.34
N GLU A 11 -21.08 10.82 -4.00
CA GLU A 11 -19.97 11.06 -4.93
C GLU A 11 -18.95 9.91 -4.99
N ILE A 12 -18.86 9.07 -3.96
CA ILE A 12 -17.80 8.05 -3.81
C ILE A 12 -18.32 6.67 -3.35
N GLY A 13 -19.62 6.55 -3.04
CA GLY A 13 -20.25 5.34 -2.56
C GLY A 13 -20.00 5.06 -1.06
N PRO A 14 -20.08 3.78 -0.63
CA PRO A 14 -20.05 3.42 0.78
C PRO A 14 -18.65 3.57 1.38
N VAL A 15 -18.57 4.38 2.44
CA VAL A 15 -17.33 4.61 3.22
C VAL A 15 -17.44 3.93 4.58
N TYR A 16 -16.51 3.04 4.87
CA TYR A 16 -16.44 2.31 6.14
C TYR A 16 -15.57 3.04 7.16
N PHE A 17 -16.18 3.56 8.22
CA PHE A 17 -15.49 4.18 9.35
C PHE A 17 -15.20 3.12 10.41
N GLU A 18 -13.93 2.98 10.79
CA GLU A 18 -13.49 2.05 11.83
C GLU A 18 -12.83 2.81 12.98
N ARG A 19 -13.43 2.74 14.18
CA ARG A 19 -12.80 3.29 15.39
C ARG A 19 -11.67 2.40 15.87
N SER A 20 -10.50 2.99 16.08
CA SER A 20 -9.30 2.27 16.47
C SER A 20 -8.45 3.05 17.46
N PHE A 21 -8.06 2.39 18.56
CA PHE A 21 -7.05 2.90 19.50
C PHE A 21 -5.66 3.01 18.88
N ARG A 22 -5.37 2.25 17.81
CA ARG A 22 -4.09 2.31 17.11
C ARG A 22 -4.00 3.48 16.13
N ALA A 23 -5.15 4.01 15.70
CA ALA A 23 -5.17 5.16 14.81
C ALA A 23 -4.80 6.42 15.61
N LYS A 24 -3.63 6.99 15.32
CA LYS A 24 -3.19 8.27 15.90
C LYS A 24 -3.68 9.49 15.12
N ARG A 25 -4.19 9.28 13.90
CA ARG A 25 -4.71 10.30 12.98
C ARG A 25 -5.79 9.72 12.09
N LEU A 26 -6.65 10.58 11.56
CA LEU A 26 -7.56 10.21 10.48
C LEU A 26 -6.74 9.73 9.28
N ASN A 27 -7.12 8.60 8.71
CA ASN A 27 -6.50 8.04 7.51
C ASN A 27 -7.57 7.47 6.60
N ILE A 28 -7.43 7.71 5.30
CA ILE A 28 -8.25 7.06 4.27
C ILE A 28 -7.42 5.94 3.64
N SER A 29 -8.01 4.76 3.52
CA SER A 29 -7.45 3.60 2.84
C SER A 29 -8.41 3.16 1.77
N ILE A 30 -7.96 3.10 0.51
CA ILE A 30 -8.75 2.65 -0.63
C ILE A 30 -8.15 1.33 -1.10
N ARG A 31 -8.93 0.25 -1.05
CA ARG A 31 -8.50 -1.10 -1.47
C ARG A 31 -9.32 -1.56 -2.66
N ALA A 32 -8.72 -2.29 -3.60
CA ALA A 32 -9.47 -2.97 -4.65
C ALA A 32 -10.45 -3.98 -4.01
N PRO A 33 -11.71 -4.08 -4.47
CA PRO A 33 -12.32 -3.44 -5.65
C PRO A 33 -13.06 -2.11 -5.35
N GLY A 34 -12.41 -1.11 -4.75
CA GLY A 34 -13.00 0.21 -4.49
C GLY A 34 -13.50 0.44 -3.06
N LYS A 35 -13.15 -0.45 -2.11
CA LYS A 35 -13.52 -0.31 -0.70
C LYS A 35 -12.78 0.86 -0.06
N VAL A 36 -13.51 1.91 0.31
CA VAL A 36 -12.99 3.07 1.05
C VAL A 36 -13.16 2.84 2.55
N ARG A 37 -12.07 2.93 3.29
CA ARG A 37 -12.02 2.81 4.76
C ARG A 37 -11.43 4.07 5.37
N VAL A 38 -12.03 4.55 6.45
CA VAL A 38 -11.52 5.65 7.27
C VAL A 38 -11.18 5.13 8.66
N GLY A 39 -9.90 5.18 9.01
CA GLY A 39 -9.46 4.89 10.38
C GLY A 39 -9.67 6.11 11.28
N VAL A 40 -10.52 5.96 12.30
CA VAL A 40 -10.91 7.06 13.19
C VAL A 40 -10.28 6.87 14.58
N PRO A 41 -9.44 7.81 15.07
CA PRO A 41 -8.95 7.82 16.45
C PRO A 41 -10.10 7.91 17.46
N GLN A 42 -9.89 7.40 18.69
CA GLN A 42 -10.92 7.50 19.73
C GLN A 42 -11.20 8.95 20.17
N THR A 43 -10.22 9.83 20.01
CA THR A 43 -10.30 11.26 20.33
C THR A 43 -11.08 12.08 19.30
N VAL A 44 -11.46 11.47 18.16
CA VAL A 44 -12.11 12.16 17.04
C VAL A 44 -13.57 11.70 16.92
N THR A 45 -14.46 12.66 16.71
CA THR A 45 -15.88 12.37 16.52
C THR A 45 -16.15 11.88 15.11
N LEU A 46 -17.27 11.18 14.94
CA LEU A 46 -17.68 10.69 13.63
C LEU A 46 -17.96 11.85 12.66
N ASP A 47 -18.49 12.98 13.13
CA ASP A 47 -18.79 14.13 12.26
C ASP A 47 -17.52 14.84 11.78
N GLN A 48 -16.49 14.96 12.62
CA GLN A 48 -15.17 15.41 12.18
C GLN A 48 -14.60 14.48 11.11
N ALA A 49 -14.79 13.17 11.26
CA ALA A 49 -14.37 12.19 10.25
C ALA A 49 -15.16 12.34 8.92
N LYS A 50 -16.46 12.65 8.97
CA LYS A 50 -17.27 12.95 7.77
C LYS A 50 -16.77 14.21 7.06
N ILE A 51 -16.48 15.28 7.80
CA ILE A 51 -15.92 16.52 7.24
C ILE A 51 -14.59 16.22 6.55
N PHE A 52 -13.71 15.45 7.20
CA PHE A 52 -12.44 15.04 6.62
C PHE A 52 -12.61 14.29 5.29
N VAL A 53 -13.57 13.37 5.19
CA VAL A 53 -13.89 12.68 3.93
C VAL A 53 -14.39 13.66 2.88
N ARG A 54 -15.32 14.56 3.24
CA ARG A 54 -15.86 15.58 2.32
C ARG A 54 -14.76 16.46 1.73
N CYS A 55 -13.80 16.90 2.54
CA CYS A 55 -12.64 17.67 2.08
C CYS A 55 -11.70 16.89 1.15
N HIS A 56 -11.76 15.55 1.14
CA HIS A 56 -10.89 14.70 0.33
C HIS A 56 -11.65 13.94 -0.77
N ILE A 57 -12.90 14.31 -1.09
CA ILE A 57 -13.72 13.62 -2.11
C ILE A 57 -12.98 13.52 -3.44
N GLU A 58 -12.41 14.61 -3.94
CA GLU A 58 -11.70 14.64 -5.23
C GLU A 58 -10.50 13.67 -5.24
N TRP A 59 -9.75 13.61 -4.14
CA TRP A 59 -8.62 12.69 -3.99
C TRP A 59 -9.08 11.23 -3.98
N ILE A 60 -10.21 10.94 -3.31
CA ILE A 60 -10.80 9.60 -3.26
C ILE A 60 -11.28 9.19 -4.66
N GLN A 61 -12.01 10.06 -5.36
CA GLN A 61 -12.48 9.79 -6.72
C GLN A 61 -11.33 9.51 -7.69
N LYS A 62 -10.27 10.33 -7.65
CA LYS A 62 -9.07 10.13 -8.47
C LYS A 62 -8.45 8.75 -8.22
N HIS A 63 -8.40 8.31 -6.96
CA HIS A 63 -7.87 6.99 -6.60
C HIS A 63 -8.76 5.84 -7.05
N LEU A 64 -10.09 5.97 -6.91
CA LEU A 64 -11.05 4.96 -7.41
C LEU A 64 -10.93 4.80 -8.93
N ASN A 65 -10.88 5.92 -9.66
CA ASN A 65 -10.71 5.91 -11.12
C ASN A 65 -9.40 5.24 -11.55
N ARG A 66 -8.31 5.48 -10.82
CA ARG A 66 -7.03 4.79 -11.05
C ARG A 66 -7.16 3.28 -10.85
N LEU A 67 -7.80 2.84 -9.78
CA LEU A 67 -8.00 1.42 -9.50
C LEU A 67 -8.92 0.74 -10.54
N HIS A 68 -9.96 1.42 -11.01
CA HIS A 68 -10.81 0.90 -12.09
C HIS A 68 -10.03 0.72 -13.39
N LYS A 69 -9.17 1.69 -13.75
CA LYS A 69 -8.27 1.57 -14.91
C LYS A 69 -7.28 0.41 -14.75
N GLU A 70 -6.66 0.29 -13.57
CA GLU A 70 -5.72 -0.81 -13.27
C GLU A 70 -6.42 -2.19 -13.29
N ALA A 71 -7.69 -2.27 -12.91
CA ALA A 71 -8.46 -3.51 -12.96
C ALA A 71 -8.87 -3.93 -14.38
N ALA A 72 -9.04 -2.96 -15.29
CA ALA A 72 -9.39 -3.20 -16.69
C ALA A 72 -8.18 -3.67 -17.52
N LEU A 73 -6.96 -3.38 -17.08
CA LEU A 73 -5.75 -3.83 -17.77
C LEU A 73 -5.44 -5.30 -17.46
N PRO A 74 -5.11 -6.13 -18.47
CA PRO A 74 -4.66 -7.49 -18.23
C PRO A 74 -3.36 -7.46 -17.42
N ARG A 75 -3.35 -8.16 -16.28
CA ARG A 75 -2.12 -8.32 -15.49
C ARG A 75 -1.17 -9.24 -16.26
N PRO A 76 0.12 -8.89 -16.42
CA PRO A 76 1.07 -9.78 -17.06
C PRO A 76 1.07 -11.14 -16.35
N SER A 77 1.14 -12.21 -17.13
CA SER A 77 1.03 -13.58 -16.63
C SER A 77 2.07 -13.86 -15.56
N ASN A 78 1.68 -14.59 -14.51
CA ASN A 78 2.56 -14.91 -13.38
C ASN A 78 3.85 -15.66 -13.80
N ILE A 79 3.82 -16.33 -14.95
CA ILE A 79 4.92 -17.14 -15.49
C ILE A 79 6.07 -16.26 -16.01
N LEU A 80 5.77 -15.22 -16.80
CA LEU A 80 6.78 -14.26 -17.29
C LEU A 80 7.48 -13.58 -16.11
N ASN A 81 6.71 -13.16 -15.10
CA ASN A 81 7.24 -12.57 -13.87
C ASN A 81 8.17 -13.52 -13.09
N THR A 82 8.02 -14.83 -13.25
CA THR A 82 8.84 -15.82 -12.52
C THR A 82 10.21 -15.99 -13.17
N LEU A 83 10.27 -16.11 -14.50
CA LEU A 83 11.53 -16.23 -15.24
C LEU A 83 12.39 -14.96 -15.10
N GLU A 84 11.77 -13.79 -15.23
CA GLU A 84 12.44 -12.51 -15.00
C GLU A 84 12.96 -12.39 -13.57
N LYS A 85 12.20 -12.87 -12.59
CA LYS A 85 12.62 -12.88 -11.19
C LYS A 85 13.81 -13.80 -10.95
N LEU A 86 13.85 -14.98 -11.55
CA LEU A 86 15.00 -15.90 -11.43
C LEU A 86 16.27 -15.29 -12.03
N ALA A 87 16.17 -14.71 -13.24
CA ALA A 87 17.30 -14.02 -13.87
C ALA A 87 17.78 -12.82 -13.06
N ALA A 88 16.84 -12.04 -12.48
CA ALA A 88 17.17 -10.93 -11.60
C ALA A 88 17.83 -11.42 -10.29
N GLU A 89 17.35 -12.52 -9.71
CA GLU A 89 17.94 -13.12 -8.52
C GLU A 89 19.40 -13.52 -8.73
N GLU A 90 19.70 -14.19 -9.84
CA GLU A 90 21.07 -14.58 -10.18
C GLU A 90 21.98 -13.34 -10.34
N LYS A 91 21.56 -12.40 -11.18
CA LYS A 91 22.36 -11.20 -11.52
C LYS A 91 22.62 -10.31 -10.30
N ILE A 92 21.58 -10.04 -9.51
CA ILE A 92 21.69 -9.15 -8.35
C ILE A 92 22.51 -9.82 -7.25
N THR A 93 22.30 -11.11 -6.99
CA THR A 93 23.04 -11.84 -5.95
C THR A 93 24.53 -11.86 -6.25
N LYS A 94 24.90 -12.17 -7.50
CA LYS A 94 26.30 -12.14 -7.94
C LYS A 94 26.93 -10.76 -7.72
N ARG A 95 26.26 -9.71 -8.19
CA ARG A 95 26.76 -8.33 -8.09
C ARG A 95 26.92 -7.87 -6.63
N VAL A 96 25.98 -8.21 -5.76
CA VAL A 96 26.03 -7.85 -4.33
C VAL A 96 27.18 -8.58 -3.64
N ASN A 97 27.39 -9.87 -3.91
CA ASN A 97 28.51 -10.63 -3.36
C ASN A 97 29.88 -10.07 -3.80
N ASP A 98 30.02 -9.73 -5.08
CA ASP A 98 31.26 -9.16 -5.62
C ASP A 98 31.60 -7.83 -4.93
N LEU A 99 30.60 -6.96 -4.74
CA LEU A 99 30.77 -5.68 -4.06
C LEU A 99 31.04 -5.86 -2.57
N ALA A 100 30.32 -6.76 -1.90
CA ALA A 100 30.52 -7.09 -0.50
C ALA A 100 31.96 -7.55 -0.25
N LYS A 101 32.47 -8.45 -1.09
CA LYS A 101 33.85 -8.93 -1.03
C LYS A 101 34.86 -7.82 -1.30
N ARG A 102 34.64 -6.99 -2.33
CA ARG A 102 35.55 -5.90 -2.72
C ARG A 102 35.71 -4.85 -1.62
N TYR A 103 34.64 -4.54 -0.90
CA TYR A 103 34.63 -3.49 0.11
C TYR A 103 34.65 -4.02 1.56
N GLY A 104 34.73 -5.34 1.76
CA GLY A 104 34.81 -5.96 3.08
C GLY A 104 33.51 -5.91 3.89
N PHE A 105 32.35 -5.84 3.23
CA PHE A 105 31.05 -5.87 3.90
C PHE A 105 30.54 -7.30 4.08
N ALA A 106 29.92 -7.59 5.22
CA ALA A 106 29.18 -8.83 5.47
C ALA A 106 27.69 -8.53 5.57
N PHE A 107 26.85 -9.43 5.06
CA PHE A 107 25.40 -9.32 5.19
C PHE A 107 24.77 -10.70 5.45
N ASN A 108 23.71 -10.72 6.25
CA ASN A 108 23.07 -11.97 6.67
C ASN A 108 22.09 -12.51 5.63
N LYS A 109 21.36 -11.63 4.94
CA LYS A 109 20.29 -12.02 4.02
C LYS A 109 20.09 -11.00 2.91
N LEU A 110 20.03 -11.49 1.68
CA LEU A 110 19.56 -10.73 0.52
C LEU A 110 18.14 -11.21 0.15
N THR A 111 17.20 -10.29 -0.02
CA THR A 111 15.85 -10.62 -0.51
C THR A 111 15.45 -9.73 -1.66
N ILE A 112 15.04 -10.37 -2.76
CA ILE A 112 14.57 -9.68 -3.96
C ILE A 112 13.05 -9.80 -4.01
N ARG A 113 12.39 -8.64 -4.06
CA ARG A 113 10.92 -8.52 -3.99
C ARG A 113 10.46 -7.49 -5.01
N SER A 114 9.25 -7.65 -5.53
CA SER A 114 8.58 -6.68 -6.40
C SER A 114 8.01 -5.51 -5.59
N GLN A 115 8.88 -4.74 -4.95
CA GLN A 115 8.49 -3.60 -4.14
C GLN A 115 8.07 -2.42 -5.03
N LYS A 116 6.96 -1.76 -4.68
CA LYS A 116 6.39 -0.67 -5.49
C LYS A 116 6.88 0.73 -5.10
N THR A 117 7.36 0.90 -3.87
CA THR A 117 7.60 2.23 -3.29
C THR A 117 9.06 2.55 -3.02
N LYS A 118 9.95 1.56 -3.15
CA LYS A 118 11.40 1.74 -2.98
C LYS A 118 12.16 0.72 -3.82
N TRP A 119 13.38 1.09 -4.19
CA TRP A 119 14.27 0.23 -4.97
C TRP A 119 15.06 -0.74 -4.09
N GLY A 120 15.29 -0.38 -2.82
CA GLY A 120 15.99 -1.22 -1.85
C GLY A 120 15.94 -0.65 -0.44
N SER A 121 16.37 -1.45 0.53
CA SER A 121 16.64 -1.00 1.91
C SER A 121 17.67 -1.90 2.57
N CYS A 122 18.63 -1.28 3.27
CA CYS A 122 19.58 -1.99 4.12
C CYS A 122 19.21 -1.77 5.59
N SER A 123 19.33 -2.83 6.40
CA SER A 123 19.11 -2.80 7.85
C SER A 123 20.44 -3.12 8.52
N SER A 124 20.79 -2.39 9.57
CA SER A 124 22.00 -2.63 10.37
C SER A 124 21.89 -3.85 11.31
N LYS A 125 21.06 -4.83 10.95
CA LYS A 125 20.77 -6.00 11.78
C LYS A 125 21.68 -7.17 11.43
#